data_AF-A0A874BGG4-F1
#
_entry.id   AF-A0A874BGG4-F1
#
_cell.length_a   1.000
_cell.length_b   1.000
_cell.length_c   1.000
_cell.angle_alpha   90.00
_cell.angle_beta   90.00
_cell.angle_gamma   90.00
#
_symmetry.space_group_name_H-M   'P 1'
#
loop_
_entity.id
_entity.type
_entity.pdbx_description
1 polymer ?
#
loop_
_entity_poly.entity_id
_entity_poly.type
_entity_poly.pdbx_seq_one_letter_code
_entity_poly.pdbx_strand_id
1 'polypeptide(L)'
;MHHTRRSKRRYRFEYEESDHVQLLELLKQLPCAVILSGYPSALYDDRLGAWRTLELQVMNQAGVRTEKLWFNFTPDRVHWPSFAGRNFTHRQSIKRKAQSWGRRYQAMPPAERLAVLSSIMAVEAGEVFE
;
A
#
# COMPACT_ATOMS: atom_id res chain seq x y z
N MET A 1 -14.76 -1.95 19.41
CA MET A 1 -14.73 -2.93 18.29
C MET A 1 -15.82 -4.02 18.36
N HIS A 2 -16.29 -4.45 19.53
CA HIS A 2 -17.35 -5.49 19.60
C HIS A 2 -18.65 -5.14 18.86
N HIS A 3 -18.98 -3.86 18.71
CA HIS A 3 -20.16 -3.38 17.98
C HIS A 3 -20.09 -3.59 16.45
N THR A 4 -18.89 -3.76 15.87
CA THR A 4 -18.75 -4.05 14.43
C THR A 4 -18.93 -5.54 14.11
N ARG A 5 -19.12 -6.37 15.13
CA ARG A 5 -19.18 -7.82 15.00
C ARG A 5 -20.61 -8.36 14.96
N ARG A 6 -20.85 -9.33 14.08
CA ARG A 6 -22.14 -10.04 13.97
C ARG A 6 -22.24 -11.33 14.79
N SER A 7 -21.13 -11.91 15.28
CA SER A 7 -21.18 -13.14 16.10
C SER A 7 -20.60 -12.97 17.50
N LYS A 8 -21.13 -13.74 18.46
CA LYS A 8 -20.59 -13.87 19.83
C LYS A 8 -19.24 -14.62 19.85
N ARG A 9 -18.52 -14.48 20.98
CA ARG A 9 -17.13 -14.91 21.28
C ARG A 9 -16.63 -16.04 20.37
N ARG A 10 -15.75 -15.70 19.42
CA ARG A 10 -15.07 -16.70 18.56
C ARG A 10 -13.67 -17.03 19.07
N TYR A 11 -13.03 -16.12 19.79
CA TYR A 11 -11.65 -16.26 20.23
C TYR A 11 -11.59 -16.40 21.74
N ARG A 12 -10.64 -17.24 22.20
CA ARG A 12 -10.36 -17.47 23.62
C ARG A 12 -9.86 -16.19 24.32
N PHE A 13 -9.16 -15.34 23.58
CA PHE A 13 -8.69 -14.03 24.02
C PHE A 13 -9.19 -12.99 23.02
N GLU A 14 -9.86 -11.96 23.51
CA GLU A 14 -10.35 -10.84 22.72
C GLU A 14 -9.85 -9.55 23.37
N TYR A 15 -9.53 -8.56 22.54
CA TYR A 15 -9.21 -7.22 23.03
C TYR A 15 -10.45 -6.55 23.60
N GLU A 16 -10.28 -5.97 24.77
CA GLU A 16 -11.20 -4.97 25.31
C GLU A 16 -10.92 -3.61 24.68
N GLU A 17 -11.83 -2.66 24.90
CA GLU A 17 -11.67 -1.31 24.37
C GLU A 17 -10.39 -0.62 24.86
N SER A 18 -10.00 -0.87 26.11
CA SER A 18 -8.75 -0.41 26.73
C SER A 18 -7.51 -0.93 25.99
N ASP A 19 -7.51 -2.21 25.60
CA ASP A 19 -6.40 -2.83 24.85
C ASP A 19 -6.25 -2.16 23.48
N HIS A 20 -7.37 -1.89 22.81
CA HIS A 20 -7.36 -1.14 21.56
C HIS A 20 -6.78 0.26 21.74
N VAL A 21 -7.16 0.97 22.80
CA VAL A 21 -6.59 2.30 23.09
C VAL A 21 -5.08 2.23 23.31
N GLN A 22 -4.60 1.28 24.11
CA GLN A 22 -3.16 1.10 24.36
C GLN A 22 -2.39 0.80 23.07
N LEU A 23 -2.94 -0.08 22.22
CA LEU A 23 -2.36 -0.36 20.91
C LEU A 23 -2.26 0.91 20.06
N LEU A 24 -3.33 1.70 19.96
CA LEU A 24 -3.31 2.91 19.11
C LEU A 24 -2.31 3.95 19.61
N GLU A 25 -2.18 4.13 20.91
CA GLU A 25 -1.18 5.04 21.48
C GLU A 25 0.25 4.56 21.24
N LEU A 26 0.51 3.25 21.36
CA LEU A 26 1.81 2.67 21.01
C LEU A 26 2.15 2.93 19.54
N LEU A 27 1.23 2.66 18.62
CA LEU A 27 1.47 2.77 17.18
C LEU A 27 1.77 4.20 16.74
N LYS A 28 1.20 5.21 17.42
CA LYS A 28 1.51 6.63 17.15
C LYS A 28 2.96 7.00 17.47
N GLN A 29 3.60 6.28 18.38
CA GLN A 29 4.97 6.57 18.83
C GLN A 29 6.03 5.91 17.94
N LEU A 30 5.65 4.97 17.07
CA LEU A 30 6.59 4.26 16.22
C LEU A 30 7.14 5.18 15.12
N PRO A 31 8.48 5.28 14.95
CA PRO A 31 9.11 6.11 13.94
C PRO A 31 9.12 5.41 12.56
N CYS A 32 7.99 4.84 12.16
CA CYS A 32 7.86 4.11 10.90
C CYS A 32 6.48 4.27 10.26
N ALA A 33 6.39 3.85 8.99
CA ALA A 33 5.13 3.75 8.28
C ALA A 33 4.27 2.62 8.87
N VAL A 34 3.06 2.96 9.28
CA VAL A 34 2.09 2.03 9.87
C VAL A 34 0.79 2.11 9.08
N ILE A 35 0.20 0.95 8.85
CA ILE A 35 -1.15 0.78 8.33
C ILE A 35 -1.94 -0.14 9.25
N LEU A 36 -3.16 0.26 9.57
CA LEU A 36 -4.15 -0.55 10.28
C LEU A 36 -5.31 -0.84 9.33
N SER A 37 -5.75 -2.10 9.31
CA SER A 37 -6.94 -2.53 8.57
C SER A 37 -8.01 -3.05 9.54
N GLY A 38 -9.27 -2.75 9.24
CA GLY A 38 -10.39 -3.22 10.04
C GLY A 38 -11.74 -2.77 9.51
N TYR A 39 -12.78 -2.94 10.32
CA TYR A 39 -14.10 -2.37 10.05
C TYR A 39 -14.17 -0.92 10.51
N PRO A 40 -14.98 -0.06 9.88
CA PRO A 40 -15.21 1.31 10.35
C PRO A 40 -15.49 1.35 11.85
N SER A 41 -14.77 2.20 12.58
CA SER A 41 -14.85 2.27 14.04
C SER A 41 -14.66 3.70 14.52
N ALA A 42 -15.67 4.24 15.21
CA ALA A 42 -15.62 5.58 15.78
C ALA A 42 -14.43 5.78 16.72
N LEU A 43 -14.12 4.78 17.56
CA LEU A 43 -12.95 4.80 18.43
C LEU A 43 -11.64 5.01 17.64
N TYR A 44 -11.50 4.31 16.51
CA TYR A 44 -10.28 4.44 15.70
C TYR A 44 -10.25 5.78 14.97
N ASP A 45 -11.39 6.22 14.44
CA ASP A 45 -11.51 7.52 13.76
C ASP A 45 -11.19 8.69 14.70
N ASP A 46 -11.68 8.67 15.93
CA ASP A 46 -11.40 9.69 16.94
C ASP A 46 -9.93 9.71 17.34
N ARG A 47 -9.32 8.53 17.53
CA ARG A 47 -7.94 8.43 18.02
C ARG A 47 -6.89 8.61 16.92
N LEU A 48 -7.22 8.28 15.68
CA LEU A 48 -6.33 8.35 14.52
C LEU A 48 -6.68 9.52 13.60
N GLY A 49 -7.28 10.60 14.11
CA GLY A 49 -7.69 11.75 13.29
C GLY A 49 -6.57 12.44 12.50
N ALA A 50 -5.29 12.27 12.90
CA ALA A 50 -4.13 12.75 12.16
C ALA A 50 -3.66 11.79 11.04
N TRP A 51 -4.17 10.56 11.02
CA TRP A 51 -3.82 9.55 10.03
C TRP A 51 -4.75 9.67 8.83
N ARG A 52 -4.28 9.23 7.66
CA ARG A 52 -5.10 9.15 6.45
C ARG A 52 -5.97 7.91 6.49
N THR A 53 -7.12 7.96 5.81
CA THR A 53 -8.05 6.83 5.76
C THR A 53 -8.46 6.46 4.34
N LEU A 54 -8.75 5.18 4.12
CA LEU A 54 -9.31 4.66 2.86
C LEU A 54 -10.38 3.61 3.18
N GLU A 55 -11.56 3.74 2.57
CA GLU A 55 -12.63 2.74 2.66
C GLU A 55 -12.72 1.91 1.39
N LEU A 56 -12.92 0.61 1.56
CA LEU A 56 -12.92 -0.39 0.50
C LEU A 56 -14.16 -1.28 0.64
N GLN A 57 -14.81 -1.57 -0.50
CA GLN A 57 -15.86 -2.59 -0.57
C GLN A 57 -15.22 -3.93 -0.93
N VAL A 58 -15.26 -4.88 0.00
CA VAL A 58 -14.64 -6.19 -0.15
C VAL A 58 -15.73 -7.26 -0.12
N MET A 59 -15.70 -8.16 -1.12
CA MET A 59 -16.56 -9.34 -1.11
C MET A 59 -15.97 -10.39 -0.17
N ASN A 60 -16.72 -10.82 0.83
CA ASN A 60 -16.38 -11.99 1.65
C ASN A 60 -17.40 -13.12 1.45
N GLN A 61 -17.16 -14.27 2.08
CA GLN A 61 -18.06 -15.43 1.99
C GLN A 61 -19.50 -15.15 2.44
N ALA A 62 -19.72 -14.10 3.24
CA ALA A 62 -21.00 -13.68 3.79
C ALA A 62 -21.51 -12.35 3.19
N GLY A 63 -21.01 -11.98 2.00
CA GLY A 63 -21.41 -10.81 1.23
C GLY A 63 -20.43 -9.64 1.26
N VAL A 64 -20.85 -8.51 0.69
CA VAL A 64 -20.03 -7.29 0.63
C VAL A 64 -19.89 -6.68 2.02
N ARG A 65 -18.67 -6.27 2.37
CA ARG A 65 -18.34 -5.56 3.60
C ARG A 65 -17.53 -4.32 3.29
N THR A 66 -17.80 -3.25 4.03
CA THR A 66 -16.93 -2.08 4.08
C THR A 66 -15.76 -2.37 5.02
N GLU A 67 -14.55 -2.38 4.49
CA GLU A 67 -13.32 -2.30 5.27
C GLU A 67 -12.78 -0.88 5.24
N LYS A 68 -12.06 -0.49 6.28
CA LYS A 68 -11.41 0.80 6.43
C LYS A 68 -9.96 0.59 6.80
N LEU A 69 -9.11 1.40 6.17
CA LEU A 69 -7.67 1.47 6.41
C LEU A 69 -7.36 2.80 7.08
N TRP A 70 -6.46 2.81 8.05
CA TRP A 70 -5.84 4.00 8.65
C TRP A 70 -4.34 3.91 8.48
N PHE A 71 -3.68 4.96 8.00
CA PHE A 71 -2.23 4.95 7.76
C PHE A 71 -1.57 6.31 7.98
N ASN A 72 -0.36 6.32 8.52
CA ASN A 72 0.37 7.53 8.92
C ASN A 72 1.35 8.08 7.86
N PHE A 73 1.32 7.54 6.64
CA PHE A 73 2.23 7.92 5.55
C PHE A 73 1.46 8.38 4.31
N THR A 74 2.17 8.93 3.33
CA THR A 74 1.62 9.21 1.99
C THR A 74 2.09 8.10 1.06
N PRO A 75 1.20 7.32 0.42
CA PRO A 75 1.59 6.39 -0.61
C PRO A 75 2.23 7.15 -1.77
N ASP A 76 3.54 6.98 -1.97
CA ASP A 76 4.33 7.71 -2.97
C ASP A 76 4.52 6.92 -4.27
N ARG A 77 4.62 5.59 -4.16
CA ARG A 77 4.84 4.70 -5.30
C ARG A 77 4.06 3.40 -5.18
N VAL A 78 3.84 2.76 -6.33
CA VAL A 78 3.40 1.37 -6.36
C VAL A 78 4.58 0.48 -5.98
N HIS A 79 4.34 -0.52 -5.13
CA HIS A 79 5.39 -1.44 -4.68
C HIS A 79 5.87 -2.39 -5.79
N TRP A 80 5.09 -2.56 -6.86
CA TRP A 80 5.45 -3.42 -7.99
C TRP A 80 4.99 -2.84 -9.33
N PRO A 81 5.77 -3.01 -10.43
CA PRO A 81 5.43 -2.48 -11.74
C PRO A 81 4.08 -2.98 -12.29
N SER A 82 3.59 -4.15 -11.86
CA SER A 82 2.28 -4.65 -12.31
C SER A 82 1.12 -3.75 -11.88
N PHE A 83 1.28 -2.95 -10.83
CA PHE A 83 0.29 -1.99 -10.35
C PHE A 83 0.48 -0.59 -10.94
N ALA A 84 1.55 -0.35 -11.70
CA ALA A 84 1.79 0.93 -12.33
C ALA A 84 0.72 1.20 -13.40
N GLY A 85 -0.19 2.13 -13.12
CA GLY A 85 -1.22 2.57 -14.06
C GLY A 85 -2.62 2.71 -13.44
N ARG A 86 -3.33 3.74 -13.88
CA ARG A 86 -4.66 4.14 -13.37
C ARG A 86 -5.77 3.10 -13.58
N ASN A 87 -5.67 2.26 -14.61
CA ASN A 87 -6.68 1.25 -14.94
C ASN A 87 -6.06 0.09 -15.72
N PHE A 88 -6.86 -0.93 -16.07
CA PHE A 88 -6.39 -2.12 -16.79
C PHE A 88 -5.66 -1.77 -18.09
N THR A 89 -6.25 -0.93 -18.94
CA THR A 89 -5.67 -0.53 -20.23
C THR A 89 -4.35 0.22 -20.06
N HIS A 90 -4.27 1.14 -19.09
CA HIS A 90 -3.05 1.87 -18.78
C HIS A 90 -1.95 0.92 -18.30
N ARG A 91 -2.27 -0.05 -17.42
CA ARG A 91 -1.33 -1.09 -16.98
C ARG A 91 -0.82 -1.94 -18.15
N GLN A 92 -1.69 -2.30 -19.10
CA GLN A 92 -1.29 -3.02 -20.31
C GLN A 92 -0.35 -2.17 -21.19
N SER A 93 -0.61 -0.87 -21.33
CA SER A 93 0.26 0.05 -22.07
C SER A 93 1.66 0.14 -21.45
N ILE A 94 1.73 0.34 -20.12
CA ILE A 94 3.00 0.37 -19.37
C ILE A 94 3.76 -0.95 -19.54
N LYS A 95 3.07 -2.10 -19.40
CA LYS A 95 3.65 -3.42 -19.61
C LYS A 95 4.26 -3.57 -21.01
N ARG A 96 3.55 -3.17 -22.06
CA ARG A 96 4.06 -3.24 -23.45
C ARG A 96 5.26 -2.31 -23.64
N LYS A 97 5.21 -1.09 -23.09
CA LYS A 97 6.35 -0.16 -23.11
C LYS A 97 7.59 -0.79 -22.47
N ALA A 98 7.45 -1.36 -21.27
CA ALA A 98 8.54 -2.03 -20.57
C ALA A 98 9.10 -3.21 -21.38
N GLN A 99 8.25 -4.04 -21.99
CA GLN A 99 8.68 -5.16 -22.84
C GLN A 99 9.45 -4.68 -24.08
N SER A 100 8.97 -3.63 -24.74
CA SER A 100 9.66 -3.05 -25.90
C SER A 100 11.04 -2.49 -25.53
N TRP A 101 11.15 -1.78 -24.41
CA TRP A 101 12.44 -1.32 -23.88
C TRP A 101 13.35 -2.48 -23.52
N GLY A 102 12.84 -3.52 -22.87
CA GLY A 102 13.60 -4.72 -22.54
C GLY A 102 14.17 -5.43 -23.78
N ARG A 103 13.39 -5.56 -24.87
CA ARG A 103 13.86 -6.12 -26.14
C ARG A 103 14.96 -5.27 -26.77
N ARG A 104 14.82 -3.94 -26.76
CA ARG A 104 15.84 -3.01 -27.28
C ARG A 104 17.14 -3.12 -26.46
N TYR A 105 17.03 -3.11 -25.15
CA TYR A 105 18.16 -3.26 -24.24
C TYR A 105 18.86 -4.62 -24.43
N GLN A 106 18.10 -5.70 -24.57
CA GLN A 106 18.64 -7.04 -24.82
C GLN A 106 19.44 -7.12 -26.13
N ALA A 107 19.01 -6.41 -27.18
CA ALA A 107 19.67 -6.39 -28.48
C ALA A 107 20.98 -5.59 -28.51
N MET A 108 21.25 -4.75 -27.51
CA MET A 108 22.49 -3.96 -27.44
C MET A 108 23.71 -4.83 -27.08
N PRO A 109 24.92 -4.49 -27.57
CA PRO A 109 26.18 -5.03 -27.09
C PRO A 109 26.34 -4.88 -25.56
N PRO A 110 27.10 -5.76 -24.89
CA PRO A 110 27.26 -5.71 -23.43
C PRO A 110 27.75 -4.36 -22.87
N ALA A 111 28.68 -3.69 -23.57
CA ALA A 111 29.19 -2.39 -23.14
C ALA A 111 28.12 -1.29 -23.18
N GLU A 112 27.31 -1.26 -24.24
CA GLU A 112 26.19 -0.32 -24.36
C GLU A 112 25.11 -0.59 -23.30
N ARG A 113 24.81 -1.86 -23.02
CA ARG A 113 23.90 -2.22 -21.92
C ARG A 113 24.40 -1.69 -20.58
N LEU A 114 25.69 -1.85 -20.28
CA LEU A 114 26.28 -1.35 -19.05
C LEU A 114 26.17 0.19 -18.95
N ALA A 115 26.45 0.90 -20.05
CA ALA A 115 26.31 2.35 -20.11
C ALA A 115 24.86 2.80 -19.85
N VAL A 116 23.88 2.18 -20.54
CA VAL A 116 22.46 2.49 -20.34
C VAL A 116 21.99 2.17 -18.92
N LEU A 117 22.42 1.04 -18.34
CA LEU A 117 22.10 0.70 -16.95
C LEU A 117 22.67 1.73 -15.97
N SER A 118 23.93 2.15 -16.16
CA SER A 118 24.55 3.20 -15.36
C SER A 118 23.75 4.50 -15.42
N SER A 119 23.30 4.90 -16.62
CA SER A 119 22.47 6.09 -16.78
C SER A 119 21.10 5.96 -16.10
N ILE A 120 20.45 4.79 -16.15
CA ILE A 120 19.19 4.54 -15.44
C ILE A 120 19.41 4.62 -13.93
N MET A 121 20.48 4.02 -13.41
CA MET A 121 20.81 4.06 -11.98
C MET A 121 21.07 5.49 -11.50
N ALA A 122 21.71 6.33 -12.32
CA ALA A 122 21.90 7.75 -12.03
C ALA A 122 20.56 8.50 -11.88
N VAL A 123 19.56 8.24 -12.76
CA VAL A 123 18.20 8.82 -12.61
C VAL A 123 17.59 8.42 -11.26
N GLU A 124 17.67 7.14 -10.89
CA GLU A 124 17.08 6.64 -9.63
C GLU A 124 17.83 7.16 -8.39
N ALA A 125 19.10 7.54 -8.54
CA ALA A 125 19.88 8.24 -7.51
C ALA A 125 19.55 9.75 -7.42
N GLY A 126 18.73 10.28 -8.33
CA GLY A 126 18.33 11.69 -8.37
C GLY A 126 19.27 12.60 -9.15
N GLU A 127 20.16 12.04 -9.98
CA GLU A 127 21.04 12.82 -10.86
C GLU A 127 20.25 13.39 -12.05
N VAL A 128 20.61 14.60 -12.48
CA VAL A 128 19.96 15.28 -13.61
C VAL A 128 20.94 15.33 -14.78
N PHE A 129 20.49 14.88 -15.95
CA PHE A 129 21.25 15.01 -17.20
C PHE A 129 20.97 16.40 -17.80
N GLU A 130 22.04 17.15 -18.08
CA GLU A 130 22.01 18.44 -18.81
C GLU A 130 21.77 18.25 -20.32
#